data_AF-A0A2T4KJA9-F1
#
_entry.id   AF-A0A2T4KJA9-F1
#
_cell.length_a   1.000
_cell.length_b   1.000
_cell.length_c   1.000
_cell.angle_alpha   90.00
_cell.angle_beta   90.00
_cell.angle_gamma   90.00
#
_symmetry.space_group_name_H-M   'P 1'
#
loop_
_entity.id
_entity.type
_entity.pdbx_description
1 polymer ?
#
loop_
_entity_poly.entity_id
_entity_poly.type
_entity_poly.pdbx_seq_one_letter_code
_entity_poly.pdbx_strand_id
1 'polypeptide(L)'
;MYTHEQIRDMIFEYHWRRNRLVDEGYTKESNGTAQYGIDATMPKGKGHTSNKVLNIVTRNDTLYRVLYKHIEVVEFIDKYEHKINDDMNLNILYEFKKGKNFTEVKKIMKIGRDNLNKRIDEIVNSYINQQEQHKQQEQHKQQHQHNQQLQQDKQHQH
;
A
#
# COMPACT_ATOMS: atom_id res chain seq x y z
N MET A 1 0.67 9.13 -8.13
CA MET A 1 -0.75 8.77 -8.01
C MET A 1 -0.96 7.53 -8.84
N TYR A 2 -1.55 6.50 -8.25
CA TYR A 2 -1.90 5.28 -8.97
C TYR A 2 -3.11 5.52 -9.86
N THR A 3 -3.11 4.89 -11.03
CA THR A 3 -4.24 4.87 -11.98
C THR A 3 -5.29 3.85 -11.54
N HIS A 4 -6.48 3.90 -12.16
CA HIS A 4 -7.54 2.88 -11.96
C HIS A 4 -7.02 1.46 -12.18
N GLU A 5 -6.30 1.23 -13.28
CA GLU A 5 -5.75 -0.08 -13.61
C GLU A 5 -4.72 -0.53 -12.58
N GLN A 6 -3.81 0.36 -12.16
CA GLN A 6 -2.81 0.04 -11.14
C GLN A 6 -3.46 -0.36 -9.81
N ILE A 7 -4.50 0.35 -9.38
CA ILE A 7 -5.20 0.02 -8.12
C ILE A 7 -5.97 -1.30 -8.26
N ARG A 8 -6.59 -1.54 -9.43
CA ARG A 8 -7.26 -2.81 -9.72
C ARG A 8 -6.28 -3.98 -9.63
N ASP A 9 -5.10 -3.83 -10.22
CA ASP A 9 -4.04 -4.84 -10.15
C ASP A 9 -3.56 -5.03 -8.71
N MET A 10 -3.36 -3.95 -7.95
CA MET A 10 -2.99 -4.02 -6.53
C MET A 10 -3.98 -4.87 -5.71
N ILE A 11 -5.28 -4.74 -5.96
CA ILE A 11 -6.32 -5.53 -5.28
C ILE A 11 -6.16 -7.02 -5.61
N PHE A 12 -5.98 -7.38 -6.88
CA PHE A 12 -5.83 -8.78 -7.28
C PHE A 12 -4.50 -9.38 -6.84
N GLU A 13 -3.45 -8.58 -6.82
CA GLU A 13 -2.11 -9.00 -6.43
C GLU A 13 -1.88 -9.02 -4.92
N TYR A 14 -2.76 -8.37 -4.15
CA TYR A 14 -2.62 -8.21 -2.71
C TYR A 14 -2.28 -9.51 -2.00
N HIS A 15 -3.03 -10.58 -2.29
CA HIS A 15 -2.89 -11.87 -1.61
C HIS A 15 -1.47 -12.43 -1.73
N TRP A 16 -0.88 -12.47 -2.93
CA TRP A 16 0.42 -13.11 -3.12
C TRP A 16 1.54 -12.21 -2.61
N ARG A 17 1.39 -10.88 -2.75
CA ARG A 17 2.31 -9.88 -2.18
C ARG A 17 2.35 -9.98 -0.65
N ARG A 18 1.18 -10.06 -0.01
CA ARG A 18 1.07 -10.27 1.43
C ARG A 18 1.68 -11.60 1.86
N ASN A 19 1.38 -12.70 1.16
CA ASN A 19 1.94 -14.01 1.51
C ASN A 19 3.47 -14.01 1.41
N ARG A 20 4.03 -13.34 0.40
CA ARG A 20 5.48 -13.18 0.26
C ARG A 20 6.09 -12.38 1.41
N LEU A 21 5.41 -11.32 1.86
CA LEU A 21 5.83 -10.55 3.05
C LEU A 21 5.79 -11.41 4.32
N VAL A 22 4.73 -12.18 4.53
CA VAL A 22 4.59 -13.08 5.69
C VAL A 22 5.70 -14.14 5.70
N ASP A 23 6.01 -14.71 4.54
CA ASP A 23 7.11 -15.68 4.37
C ASP A 23 8.49 -15.10 4.70
N GLU A 24 8.71 -13.83 4.39
CA GLU A 24 9.91 -13.06 4.79
C GLU A 24 9.87 -12.60 6.27
N GLY A 25 8.85 -12.97 7.04
CA GLY A 25 8.72 -12.67 8.46
C GLY A 25 8.00 -11.36 8.79
N TYR A 26 7.43 -10.66 7.80
CA TYR A 26 6.64 -9.46 8.03
C TYR A 26 5.23 -9.85 8.47
N THR A 27 4.89 -9.57 9.73
CA THR A 27 3.55 -9.84 10.27
C THR A 27 2.86 -8.55 10.68
N LYS A 28 1.52 -8.55 10.57
CA LYS A 28 0.67 -7.48 11.09
C LYS A 28 0.42 -7.81 12.57
N GLU A 29 1.12 -7.16 13.48
CA GLU A 29 0.80 -7.25 14.92
C GLU A 29 -0.63 -6.76 15.16
N SER A 30 -1.31 -7.33 16.16
CA SER A 30 -2.73 -7.10 16.50
C SER A 30 -3.09 -5.66 16.92
N ASN A 31 -2.13 -4.74 16.85
CA ASN A 31 -2.15 -3.43 17.50
C ASN A 31 -2.62 -2.34 16.52
N GLY A 32 -3.25 -2.72 15.40
CA GLY A 32 -3.80 -1.80 14.39
C GLY A 32 -2.77 -1.06 13.53
N THR A 33 -1.48 -1.15 13.85
CA THR A 33 -0.40 -0.50 13.08
C THR A 33 0.47 -1.59 12.50
N ALA A 34 0.39 -1.79 11.19
CA ALA A 34 1.24 -2.79 10.55
C ALA A 34 2.69 -2.30 10.56
N GLN A 35 3.61 -3.08 11.11
CA GLN A 35 5.01 -2.71 11.24
C GLN A 35 5.76 -3.03 9.95
N TYR A 36 5.41 -2.31 8.88
CA TYR A 36 6.10 -2.40 7.59
C TYR A 36 7.13 -1.28 7.37
N GLY A 37 7.49 -0.56 8.43
CA GLY A 37 8.43 0.56 8.38
C GLY A 37 9.84 0.15 7.95
N ILE A 38 10.48 1.05 7.19
CA ILE A 38 11.85 0.93 6.65
C ILE A 38 12.87 0.55 7.74
N ASP A 39 12.66 0.99 8.98
CA ASP A 39 13.57 0.75 10.11
C ASP A 39 13.60 -0.70 10.62
N ALA A 40 12.63 -1.55 10.26
CA ALA A 40 12.60 -2.95 10.69
C ALA A 40 13.57 -3.85 9.88
N THR A 41 14.24 -3.32 8.85
CA THR A 41 14.70 -4.13 7.71
C THR A 41 16.19 -4.09 7.39
N MET A 42 17.04 -3.47 8.21
CA MET A 42 18.48 -3.47 7.92
C MET A 42 19.20 -4.64 8.60
N PRO A 43 19.52 -5.76 7.91
CA PRO A 43 20.49 -6.71 8.45
C PRO A 43 21.85 -6.05 8.51
N LYS A 44 22.43 -6.02 9.72
CA LYS A 44 23.77 -5.48 9.97
C LYS A 44 24.80 -6.32 9.20
N GLY A 45 25.38 -5.75 8.15
CA GLY A 45 26.36 -6.44 7.31
C GLY A 45 27.60 -6.85 8.12
N LYS A 46 27.89 -8.16 8.19
CA LYS A 46 29.18 -8.69 8.63
C LYS A 46 30.10 -8.84 7.41
N GLY A 47 31.32 -8.31 7.51
CA GLY A 47 32.15 -7.96 6.36
C GLY A 47 32.98 -9.07 5.70
N HIS A 48 33.56 -8.65 4.56
CA HIS A 48 34.73 -9.12 3.79
C HIS A 48 34.57 -10.32 2.82
N THR A 49 34.48 -10.00 1.52
CA THR A 49 35.00 -10.72 0.31
C THR A 49 34.47 -10.07 -0.99
N SER A 50 35.25 -9.20 -1.65
CA SER A 50 34.73 -8.17 -2.58
C SER A 50 33.84 -8.63 -3.75
N ASN A 51 34.10 -9.79 -4.38
CA ASN A 51 33.38 -10.19 -5.61
C ASN A 51 32.11 -11.03 -5.35
N LYS A 52 32.15 -11.93 -4.36
CA LYS A 52 30.94 -12.63 -3.88
C LYS A 52 30.04 -11.69 -3.08
N VAL A 53 30.62 -10.80 -2.27
CA VAL A 53 29.88 -9.80 -1.52
C VAL A 53 29.17 -8.81 -2.44
N LEU A 54 29.78 -8.35 -3.55
CA LEU A 54 29.09 -7.47 -4.50
C LEU A 54 27.84 -8.12 -5.09
N ASN A 55 27.93 -9.37 -5.55
CA ASN A 55 26.77 -10.10 -6.08
C ASN A 55 25.70 -10.35 -5.01
N ILE A 56 26.09 -10.61 -3.76
CA ILE A 56 25.18 -10.74 -2.62
C ILE A 56 24.50 -9.41 -2.32
N VAL A 57 25.25 -8.30 -2.31
CA VAL A 57 24.72 -6.95 -2.05
C VAL A 57 23.76 -6.53 -3.15
N THR A 58 24.10 -6.72 -4.43
CA THR A 58 23.22 -6.41 -5.56
C THR A 58 21.96 -7.28 -5.59
N ARG A 59 22.09 -8.58 -5.25
CA ARG A 59 20.94 -9.48 -5.12
C ARG A 59 20.04 -9.06 -3.97
N ASN A 60 20.62 -8.69 -2.83
CA ASN A 60 19.90 -8.18 -1.69
C ASN A 60 19.17 -6.87 -2.04
N ASP A 61 19.83 -5.92 -2.71
CA ASP A 61 19.20 -4.68 -3.19
C ASP A 61 18.01 -4.94 -4.12
N THR A 62 18.15 -5.87 -5.07
CA THR A 62 17.06 -6.25 -5.97
C THR A 62 15.90 -6.90 -5.22
N LEU A 63 16.19 -7.80 -4.28
CA LEU A 63 15.17 -8.43 -3.44
C LEU A 63 14.47 -7.40 -2.54
N TYR A 64 15.21 -6.48 -1.93
CA TYR A 64 14.65 -5.39 -1.13
C TYR A 64 13.76 -4.47 -1.95
N ARG A 65 14.17 -4.13 -3.18
CA ARG A 65 13.34 -3.33 -4.10
C ARG A 65 12.02 -4.04 -4.41
N VAL A 66 12.04 -5.35 -4.60
CA VAL A 66 10.83 -6.15 -4.85
C VAL A 66 9.94 -6.20 -3.60
N LEU A 67 10.54 -6.43 -2.44
CA LEU A 67 9.85 -6.50 -1.16
C LEU A 67 9.21 -5.16 -0.78
N TYR A 68 9.91 -4.06 -0.99
CA TYR A 68 9.40 -2.70 -0.81
C TYR A 68 8.16 -2.44 -1.67
N LYS A 69 8.17 -2.88 -2.93
CA LYS A 69 6.96 -2.83 -3.79
C LYS A 69 5.81 -3.70 -3.27
N HIS A 70 6.08 -4.77 -2.52
CA HIS A 70 5.02 -5.53 -1.88
C HIS A 70 4.44 -4.78 -0.69
N ILE A 71 5.32 -4.18 0.14
CA ILE A 71 4.95 -3.33 1.27
C ILE A 71 4.05 -2.19 0.79
N GLU A 72 4.49 -1.41 -0.19
CA GLU A 72 3.73 -0.27 -0.71
C GLU A 72 2.31 -0.65 -1.14
N VAL A 73 2.17 -1.77 -1.84
CA VAL A 73 0.86 -2.25 -2.30
C VAL A 73 -0.03 -2.69 -1.13
N VAL A 74 0.51 -3.48 -0.20
CA VAL A 74 -0.25 -3.96 0.95
C VAL A 74 -0.66 -2.81 1.87
N GLU A 75 0.25 -1.88 2.15
CA GLU A 75 -0.01 -0.68 2.93
C GLU A 75 -1.05 0.22 2.26
N PHE A 76 -0.93 0.45 0.96
CA PHE A 76 -1.89 1.28 0.23
C PHE A 76 -3.32 0.71 0.31
N ILE A 77 -3.47 -0.60 0.10
CA ILE A 77 -4.78 -1.27 0.15
C ILE A 77 -5.34 -1.25 1.58
N ASP A 78 -4.53 -1.60 2.59
CA ASP A 78 -4.95 -1.61 4.00
C ASP A 78 -5.31 -0.21 4.52
N LYS A 79 -4.55 0.82 4.09
CA LYS A 79 -4.73 2.19 4.58
C LYS A 79 -6.12 2.76 4.29
N TYR A 80 -6.70 2.47 3.13
CA TYR A 80 -7.98 3.05 2.72
C TYR A 80 -9.14 2.05 2.72
N GLU A 81 -8.94 0.80 3.16
CA GLU A 81 -10.01 -0.22 3.19
C GLU A 81 -11.22 0.23 4.02
N HIS A 82 -10.97 0.94 5.12
CA HIS A 82 -11.98 1.48 6.03
C HIS A 82 -12.82 2.63 5.42
N LYS A 83 -12.48 3.09 4.21
CA LYS A 83 -13.22 4.14 3.49
C LYS A 83 -14.26 3.58 2.53
N ILE A 84 -14.31 2.27 2.35
CA ILE A 84 -15.33 1.58 1.55
C ILE A 84 -16.58 1.44 2.42
N ASN A 85 -17.61 2.24 2.14
CA ASN A 85 -18.83 2.29 2.94
C ASN A 85 -19.85 1.17 2.60
N ASP A 86 -19.75 0.58 1.40
CA ASP A 86 -20.65 -0.50 0.99
C ASP A 86 -20.12 -1.84 1.51
N ASP A 87 -20.86 -2.47 2.43
CA ASP A 87 -20.49 -3.74 3.07
C ASP A 87 -20.24 -4.86 2.06
N MET A 88 -20.98 -4.86 0.96
CA MET A 88 -20.85 -5.87 -0.07
C MET A 88 -19.55 -5.70 -0.85
N ASN A 89 -19.19 -4.46 -1.21
CA ASN A 89 -17.92 -4.11 -1.84
C ASN A 89 -16.74 -4.39 -0.91
N LEU A 90 -16.88 -4.09 0.39
CA LEU A 90 -15.88 -4.42 1.39
C LEU A 90 -15.66 -5.95 1.50
N ASN A 91 -16.74 -6.73 1.52
CA ASN A 91 -16.65 -8.20 1.49
C ASN A 91 -15.98 -8.71 0.20
N ILE A 92 -16.29 -8.14 -0.97
CA ILE A 92 -15.63 -8.48 -2.24
C ILE A 92 -14.12 -8.23 -2.14
N LEU A 93 -13.70 -7.08 -1.61
CA LEU A 93 -12.28 -6.78 -1.38
C LEU A 93 -11.64 -7.84 -0.47
N TYR A 94 -12.29 -8.20 0.64
CA TYR A 94 -11.76 -9.23 1.55
C TYR A 94 -11.61 -10.60 0.89
N GLU A 95 -12.51 -11.01 0.01
CA GLU A 95 -12.35 -12.27 -0.73
C GLU A 95 -11.12 -12.23 -1.65
N PHE A 96 -10.86 -11.11 -2.33
CA PHE A 96 -9.62 -10.95 -3.11
C PHE A 96 -8.37 -10.95 -2.20
N LYS A 97 -8.44 -10.30 -1.02
CA LYS A 97 -7.35 -10.32 -0.03
C LYS A 97 -7.04 -11.73 0.50
N LYS A 98 -8.06 -12.60 0.56
CA LYS A 98 -7.91 -14.04 0.89
C LYS A 98 -7.35 -14.88 -0.26
N GLY A 99 -7.13 -14.29 -1.44
CA GLY A 99 -6.61 -14.98 -2.62
C GLY A 99 -7.67 -15.65 -3.49
N LYS A 100 -8.95 -15.32 -3.31
CA LYS A 100 -10.01 -15.83 -4.19
C LYS A 100 -9.89 -15.19 -5.56
N ASN A 101 -10.04 -16.01 -6.60
CA ASN A 101 -10.08 -15.52 -7.97
C ASN A 101 -11.49 -14.98 -8.32
N PHE A 102 -11.58 -14.23 -9.42
CA PHE A 102 -12.84 -13.61 -9.87
C PHE A 102 -14.02 -14.60 -9.97
N THR A 103 -13.77 -15.82 -10.45
CA THR A 103 -14.81 -16.85 -10.59
C THR A 103 -15.29 -17.36 -9.23
N GLU A 104 -14.39 -17.51 -8.26
CA GLU A 104 -14.73 -17.89 -6.88
C GLU A 104 -15.53 -16.79 -6.20
N VAL A 105 -15.07 -15.53 -6.27
CA VAL A 105 -15.79 -14.39 -5.69
C VAL A 105 -17.20 -14.28 -6.28
N LYS A 106 -17.32 -14.41 -7.61
CA LYS A 106 -18.63 -14.42 -8.28
C LYS A 106 -19.57 -15.49 -7.71
N LYS A 107 -19.06 -16.69 -7.46
CA LYS A 107 -19.84 -17.82 -6.89
C LYS A 107 -20.21 -17.57 -5.43
N ILE A 108 -19.26 -17.11 -4.61
CA ILE A 108 -19.45 -16.81 -3.18
C ILE A 108 -20.50 -15.72 -3.00
N MET A 109 -20.37 -14.63 -3.76
CA MET A 109 -21.26 -13.47 -3.68
C MET A 109 -22.59 -13.68 -4.42
N LYS A 110 -22.74 -14.76 -5.19
CA LYS A 110 -23.92 -15.07 -6.00
C LYS A 110 -24.35 -13.91 -6.92
N ILE A 111 -23.40 -13.26 -7.58
CA ILE A 111 -23.65 -12.13 -8.48
C ILE A 111 -23.23 -12.41 -9.93
N GLY A 112 -23.76 -11.61 -10.85
CA GLY A 112 -23.35 -11.61 -12.26
C GLY A 112 -21.93 -11.07 -12.48
N ARG A 113 -21.33 -11.40 -13.63
CA ARG A 113 -19.99 -10.91 -14.03
C ARG A 113 -19.94 -9.39 -14.07
N ASP A 114 -20.94 -8.76 -14.69
CA ASP A 114 -20.96 -7.31 -14.88
C ASP A 114 -21.20 -6.58 -13.56
N ASN A 115 -22.02 -7.14 -12.67
CA ASN A 115 -22.22 -6.62 -11.33
C ASN A 115 -20.91 -6.66 -10.52
N LEU A 116 -20.19 -7.80 -10.55
CA LEU A 116 -18.89 -7.90 -9.89
C LEU A 116 -17.86 -6.91 -10.46
N ASN A 117 -17.81 -6.73 -11.78
CA ASN A 117 -16.92 -5.74 -12.39
C ASN A 117 -17.24 -4.31 -11.93
N LYS A 118 -18.52 -3.92 -11.97
CA LYS A 118 -18.95 -2.58 -11.50
C LYS A 118 -18.56 -2.35 -10.04
N ARG A 119 -18.75 -3.35 -9.18
CA ARG A 119 -18.36 -3.28 -7.77
C ARG A 119 -16.86 -3.16 -7.56
N ILE A 120 -16.06 -3.87 -8.35
CA ILE A 120 -14.60 -3.70 -8.35
C ILE A 120 -14.24 -2.27 -8.78
N ASP A 121 -14.90 -1.72 -9.80
CA ASP A 121 -14.65 -0.35 -10.25
C ASP A 121 -15.05 0.68 -9.17
N GLU A 122 -16.14 0.45 -8.43
CA GLU A 122 -16.54 1.27 -7.27
C GLU A 122 -15.51 1.24 -6.13
N ILE A 123 -14.95 0.05 -5.84
CA ILE A 123 -13.85 -0.11 -4.88
C ILE A 123 -12.65 0.72 -5.34
N VAL A 124 -12.22 0.55 -6.60
CA VAL A 124 -11.10 1.29 -7.19
C VAL A 124 -11.34 2.81 -7.12
N ASN A 125 -12.54 3.27 -7.45
CA ASN A 125 -12.91 4.68 -7.35
C ASN A 125 -12.79 5.21 -5.92
N SER A 126 -13.14 4.40 -4.92
CA SER A 126 -12.97 4.76 -3.51
C SER A 126 -11.51 5.02 -3.18
N TYR A 127 -10.58 4.16 -3.62
CA TYR A 127 -9.14 4.35 -3.43
C TYR A 127 -8.61 5.61 -4.14
N ILE A 128 -9.06 5.90 -5.36
CA ILE A 128 -8.63 7.09 -6.12
C ILE A 128 -9.06 8.37 -5.43
N ASN A 129 -10.33 8.43 -5.01
CA ASN A 129 -10.87 9.60 -4.30
C ASN A 129 -10.09 9.84 -3.01
N GLN A 130 -9.73 8.79 -2.27
CA GLN A 130 -8.93 8.92 -1.05
C GLN A 130 -7.50 9.39 -1.33
N GLN A 131 -6.86 8.90 -2.41
CA GLN A 131 -5.55 9.35 -2.84
C GLN A 131 -5.55 10.84 -3.22
N GLU A 132 -6.60 11.32 -3.91
CA GLU A 132 -6.77 12.73 -4.25
C GLU A 132 -6.98 13.61 -3.01
N GLN A 133 -7.83 13.17 -2.09
CA GLN A 133 -8.08 13.88 -0.83
C GLN A 133 -6.81 14.00 0.01
N HIS A 134 -6.05 12.92 0.15
CA HIS A 134 -4.76 12.94 0.86
C HIS A 134 -3.78 13.94 0.26
N LYS A 135 -3.66 13.97 -1.08
CA LYS A 135 -2.79 14.93 -1.78
C LYS A 135 -3.21 16.38 -1.51
N GLN A 136 -4.50 16.69 -1.58
CA GLN A 136 -5.01 18.05 -1.31
C GLN A 136 -4.69 18.47 0.13
N GLN A 137 -4.89 17.57 1.10
CA GLN A 137 -4.57 17.84 2.51
C GLN A 137 -3.07 18.10 2.73
N GLU A 138 -2.19 17.35 2.06
CA GLU A 138 -0.73 17.57 2.14
C GLU A 138 -0.32 18.93 1.56
N GLN A 139 -0.90 19.33 0.43
CA GLN A 139 -0.66 20.64 -0.18
C GLN A 139 -1.09 21.79 0.74
N HIS A 140 -2.27 21.68 1.36
CA HIS A 140 -2.74 22.68 2.33
C HIS A 140 -1.83 22.78 3.56
N LYS A 141 -1.33 21.64 4.08
CA LYS A 141 -0.40 21.62 5.22
C LYS A 141 0.92 22.29 4.88
N GLN A 142 1.49 22.03 3.71
CA GLN A 142 2.75 22.63 3.26
C GLN A 142 2.63 24.15 3.08
N GLN A 143 1.52 24.61 2.47
CA GLN A 143 1.25 26.04 2.32
C GLN A 143 1.10 26.73 3.69
N HIS A 144 0.42 26.09 4.64
CA HIS A 144 0.26 26.64 5.98
C HIS A 144 1.58 26.76 6.73
N GLN A 145 2.44 25.73 6.68
CA GLN A 145 3.77 25.74 7.30
C GLN A 145 4.68 26.80 6.69
N HIS A 146 4.71 26.90 5.36
CA HIS A 146 5.50 27.92 4.66
C HIS A 146 5.07 29.34 5.06
N ASN A 147 3.77 29.59 5.17
CA ASN A 147 3.25 30.89 5.58
C ASN A 147 3.55 31.22 7.06
N GLN A 148 3.56 30.22 7.94
CA GLN A 148 3.95 30.41 9.35
C GLN A 148 5.43 30.76 9.48
N GLN A 149 6.30 30.08 8.71
CA GLN A 149 7.74 30.34 8.74
C GLN A 149 8.07 31.75 8.23
N LEU A 150 7.43 32.19 7.14
CA LEU A 150 7.56 33.57 6.63
C LEU A 150 7.10 34.64 7.64
N GLN A 151 6.12 34.33 8.50
CA GLN A 151 5.66 35.25 9.54
C GLN A 151 6.65 35.31 10.71
N GLN A 152 7.24 34.18 11.11
CA GLN A 152 8.26 34.12 12.14
C GLN A 152 9.54 34.86 11.72
N ASP A 153 10.01 34.66 10.48
CA ASP A 153 11.21 35.32 9.96
C ASP A 153 11.06 36.85 9.90
N LYS A 154 9.85 37.34 9.58
CA LYS A 154 9.53 38.79 9.61
C LYS A 154 9.52 39.38 11.02
N GLN A 155 9.17 38.59 12.03
CA GLN A 155 9.14 39.04 13.44
C GLN A 155 10.53 39.07 14.08
N HIS A 156 11.51 38.33 13.55
CA HIS A 156 12.89 38.30 14.08
C HIS A 156 13.84 39.30 13.40
N GLN A 157 13.35 40.08 12.42
CA GLN A 157 14.11 41.12 11.72
C GLN A 157 13.83 42.55 12.25
N HIS A 158 13.14 42.67 13.38
CA HIS A 158 12.92 43.92 14.13
C HIS A 158 13.38 43.73 15.58
#